data_AF-A0A933G914-F1
#
_entry.id   AF-A0A933G914-F1
#
_cell.length_a   1.000
_cell.length_b   1.000
_cell.length_c   1.000
_cell.angle_alpha   90.00
_cell.angle_beta   90.00
_cell.angle_gamma   90.00
#
_symmetry.space_group_name_H-M   'P 1'
#
loop_
_entity.id
_entity.type
_entity.pdbx_description
1 polymer ?
#
loop_
_entity_poly.entity_id
_entity_poly.type
_entity_poly.pdbx_seq_one_letter_code
_entity_poly.pdbx_strand_id
1 'polypeptide(L)'
;MELRVIQPDANPVLPPLYGRWMDTLLGKAIPPETVATCSDCAMCAEDEQERMPSGYYFDPGIKCCSFIPDLPNFLVGRVLADDDAGRAAGRATVEQRIADGVAVTPLNLGRHPTYQALYQHVTNTAGFGRDRTIRCPHYLDERGGLCGIWPHRESTCTTWFCKHVRGATGKHFWATLQQLLQGLETELAFWCVLKLDLGREAVGRLFTSSVPSLDPDPKGEGRLTGVPDRQVRQANWGRWAGRERDFYMECARLVEPLSWADVEAICGPRIRAYASVTVDAFEQLTSSAVPPRLRVATFKVLLAKPRISRIESYSSCDPVTVPNALLDLLHYFDGRPTDEVVKAIEADHGVEVEESLVRKLVDFRILTAC
;
A
#
# COMPACT_ATOMS: atom_id res chain seq x y z
N MET A 1 11.33 1.96 -28.92
CA MET A 1 10.53 1.59 -27.74
C MET A 1 9.14 2.11 -28.00
N GLU A 2 8.27 1.27 -28.56
CA GLU A 2 6.89 1.68 -28.82
C GLU A 2 6.20 1.89 -27.48
N LEU A 3 5.92 3.15 -27.15
CA LEU A 3 5.01 3.51 -26.08
C LEU A 3 3.63 2.97 -26.47
N ARG A 4 3.28 1.79 -25.95
CA ARG A 4 1.88 1.36 -25.89
C ARG A 4 1.16 2.41 -25.05
N VAL A 5 0.43 3.29 -25.73
CA VAL A 5 -0.58 4.15 -25.11
C VAL A 5 -1.67 3.20 -24.64
N ILE A 6 -1.53 2.73 -23.39
CA ILE A 6 -2.62 2.06 -22.68
C ILE A 6 -3.68 3.14 -22.50
N GLN A 7 -4.80 3.01 -23.21
CA GLN A 7 -5.98 3.83 -22.94
C GLN A 7 -6.35 3.64 -21.45
N PRO A 8 -6.74 4.71 -20.74
CA PRO A 8 -7.11 4.61 -19.34
C PRO A 8 -8.47 3.89 -19.22
N ASP A 9 -8.45 2.56 -19.27
CA ASP A 9 -9.61 1.75 -18.93
C ASP A 9 -9.87 1.89 -17.43
N ALA A 10 -10.91 2.65 -17.09
CA ALA A 10 -12.02 2.42 -16.15
C ALA A 10 -11.82 1.60 -14.86
N ASN A 11 -10.60 1.30 -14.43
CA ASN A 11 -10.34 0.60 -13.17
C ASN A 11 -10.08 1.62 -12.06
N PRO A 12 -10.88 1.61 -10.98
CA PRO A 12 -10.67 2.53 -9.89
C PRO A 12 -9.31 2.26 -9.24
N VAL A 13 -8.52 3.31 -9.04
CA VAL A 13 -7.18 3.21 -8.42
C VAL A 13 -7.28 2.80 -6.94
N LEU A 14 -8.36 3.23 -6.28
CA LEU A 14 -8.66 2.95 -4.88
C LEU A 14 -9.93 2.10 -4.73
N PRO A 15 -10.06 1.32 -3.65
CA PRO A 15 -11.32 0.73 -3.23
C PRO A 15 -12.44 1.79 -3.16
N PRO A 16 -13.70 1.48 -3.53
CA PRO A 16 -14.77 2.47 -3.65
C PRO A 16 -14.97 3.40 -2.44
N LEU A 17 -14.82 2.90 -1.21
CA LEU A 17 -14.93 3.74 -0.01
C LEU A 17 -13.87 4.84 0.01
N TYR A 18 -12.61 4.45 -0.18
CA TYR A 18 -11.47 5.36 -0.18
C TYR A 18 -11.50 6.27 -1.40
N GLY A 19 -11.90 5.74 -2.57
CA GLY A 19 -12.08 6.53 -3.79
C GLY A 19 -12.96 7.75 -3.55
N ARG A 20 -14.19 7.56 -2.99
CA ARG A 20 -15.11 8.67 -2.72
C ARG A 20 -14.53 9.75 -1.81
N TRP A 21 -13.82 9.34 -0.75
CA TRP A 21 -13.19 10.28 0.18
C TRP A 21 -12.04 11.04 -0.48
N MET A 22 -11.19 10.34 -1.24
CA MET A 22 -10.04 10.94 -1.91
C MET A 22 -10.44 11.82 -3.09
N ASP A 23 -11.50 11.48 -3.82
CA ASP A 23 -12.07 12.34 -4.87
C ASP A 23 -12.48 13.70 -4.28
N THR A 24 -13.04 13.70 -3.07
CA THR A 24 -13.43 14.93 -2.36
C THR A 24 -12.21 15.68 -1.83
N LEU A 25 -11.25 14.98 -1.20
CA LEU A 25 -10.07 15.59 -0.59
C LEU A 25 -9.11 16.19 -1.63
N LEU A 26 -8.85 15.47 -2.72
CA LEU A 26 -7.83 15.83 -3.71
C LEU A 26 -8.41 16.66 -4.87
N GLY A 27 -9.72 16.58 -5.11
CA GLY A 27 -10.43 17.32 -6.16
C GLY A 27 -10.04 16.94 -7.60
N LYS A 28 -9.15 15.96 -7.79
CA LYS A 28 -8.68 15.44 -9.09
C LYS A 28 -8.40 13.95 -8.98
N ALA A 29 -8.50 13.25 -10.11
CA ALA A 29 -8.19 11.83 -10.18
C ALA A 29 -6.70 11.56 -9.88
N ILE A 30 -6.45 10.52 -9.09
CA ILE A 30 -5.11 10.03 -8.81
C ILE A 30 -4.56 9.34 -10.07
N PRO A 31 -3.37 9.75 -10.60
CA PRO A 31 -2.74 9.04 -11.71
C PRO A 31 -2.46 7.57 -11.34
N PRO A 32 -2.83 6.61 -12.19
CA PRO A 32 -2.64 5.18 -11.88
C PRO A 32 -1.16 4.78 -11.93
N GLU A 33 -0.77 3.83 -11.07
CA GLU A 33 0.52 3.15 -11.14
C GLU A 33 0.49 2.03 -12.18
N THR A 34 0.63 2.40 -13.45
CA THR A 34 0.48 1.47 -14.59
C THR A 34 1.60 0.42 -14.70
N VAL A 35 2.69 0.58 -13.94
CA VAL A 35 3.86 -0.31 -13.95
C VAL A 35 3.89 -1.30 -12.79
N ALA A 36 2.84 -1.35 -11.97
CA ALA A 36 2.77 -2.21 -10.78
C ALA A 36 1.34 -2.64 -10.45
N THR A 37 0.69 -3.35 -11.38
CA THR A 37 -0.69 -3.84 -11.18
C THR A 37 -0.73 -5.25 -10.59
N CYS A 38 -1.83 -5.63 -9.93
CA CYS A 38 -1.98 -6.99 -9.39
C CYS A 38 -2.24 -8.03 -10.50
N SER A 39 -2.95 -7.64 -11.57
CA SER A 39 -3.26 -8.49 -12.73
C SER A 39 -2.02 -8.78 -13.56
N ASP A 40 -1.11 -7.81 -13.64
CA ASP A 40 0.16 -7.90 -14.35
C ASP A 40 1.31 -7.50 -13.42
N CYS A 41 1.78 -8.46 -12.64
CA CYS A 41 2.67 -8.20 -11.51
C CYS A 41 4.10 -7.97 -12.00
N ALA A 42 4.56 -6.72 -11.92
CA ALA A 42 5.89 -6.30 -12.37
C ALA A 42 7.08 -6.89 -11.59
N MET A 43 6.82 -7.67 -10.53
CA MET A 43 7.82 -8.41 -9.77
C MET A 43 7.86 -9.89 -10.13
N CYS A 44 6.92 -10.39 -10.93
CA CYS A 44 7.01 -11.71 -11.54
C CYS A 44 7.90 -11.59 -12.78
N ALA A 45 8.90 -12.45 -12.90
CA ALA A 45 9.70 -12.50 -14.13
C ALA A 45 8.89 -13.23 -15.21
N GLU A 46 8.87 -12.67 -16.42
CA GLU A 46 8.19 -13.28 -17.57
C GLU A 46 9.00 -14.48 -18.12
N ASP A 47 10.35 -14.41 -18.11
CA ASP A 47 11.24 -15.50 -18.55
C ASP A 47 12.55 -15.60 -17.73
N GLU A 48 13.19 -16.78 -17.73
CA GLU A 48 14.51 -17.00 -17.09
C GLU A 48 15.63 -16.15 -17.70
N GLN A 49 15.49 -15.75 -18.97
CA GLN A 49 16.47 -14.92 -19.68
C GLN A 49 16.42 -13.45 -19.25
N GLU A 50 15.29 -12.98 -18.70
CA GLU A 50 15.15 -11.65 -18.10
C GLU A 50 15.52 -11.61 -16.62
N ARG A 51 15.59 -12.78 -15.96
CA ARG A 51 16.02 -12.89 -14.56
C ARG A 51 17.51 -12.57 -14.46
N MET A 52 17.78 -11.33 -14.10
CA MET A 52 19.13 -10.91 -13.80
C MET A 52 19.59 -11.55 -12.49
N PRO A 53 20.86 -11.99 -12.37
CA PRO A 53 21.37 -12.69 -11.18
C PRO A 53 21.17 -11.96 -9.85
N SER A 54 21.04 -10.63 -9.88
CA SER A 54 20.85 -9.76 -8.71
C SER A 54 19.40 -9.30 -8.48
N GLY A 55 18.43 -9.74 -9.30
CA GLY A 55 17.05 -9.27 -9.21
C GLY A 55 16.24 -9.97 -8.11
N TYR A 56 15.49 -9.17 -7.34
CA TYR A 56 14.46 -9.68 -6.43
C TYR A 56 13.14 -9.82 -7.20
N TYR A 57 12.61 -11.05 -7.29
CA TYR A 57 11.39 -11.39 -8.02
C TYR A 57 10.46 -12.22 -7.15
N PHE A 58 9.16 -12.10 -7.38
CA PHE A 58 8.11 -12.85 -6.71
C PHE A 58 7.77 -14.14 -7.47
N ASP A 59 7.28 -15.13 -6.74
CA ASP A 59 6.61 -16.31 -7.27
C ASP A 59 5.22 -15.89 -7.83
N PRO A 60 4.89 -16.23 -9.10
CA PRO A 60 3.62 -15.86 -9.73
C PRO A 60 2.35 -16.33 -9.00
N GLY A 61 2.43 -17.42 -8.23
CA GLY A 61 1.34 -18.02 -7.46
C GLY A 61 1.08 -17.36 -6.10
N ILE A 62 1.82 -16.30 -5.74
CA ILE A 62 1.62 -15.55 -4.49
C ILE A 62 1.84 -14.04 -4.64
N LYS A 63 2.76 -13.57 -5.49
CA LYS A 63 3.02 -12.13 -5.73
C LYS A 63 3.26 -11.38 -4.40
N CYS A 64 2.79 -10.14 -4.26
CA CYS A 64 2.79 -9.42 -2.98
C CYS A 64 1.73 -9.93 -1.97
N CYS A 65 0.86 -10.87 -2.36
CA CYS A 65 -0.12 -11.50 -1.47
C CYS A 65 0.53 -12.53 -0.51
N SER A 66 1.80 -12.33 -0.18
CA SER A 66 2.45 -12.81 1.04
C SER A 66 2.03 -12.02 2.28
N PHE A 67 1.40 -10.85 2.11
CA PHE A 67 0.91 -10.02 3.21
C PHE A 67 -0.57 -10.30 3.50
N ILE A 68 -0.89 -10.65 4.75
CA ILE A 68 -2.26 -10.73 5.27
C ILE A 68 -2.60 -9.39 5.95
N PRO A 69 -3.63 -8.66 5.49
CA PRO A 69 -4.06 -7.44 6.16
C PRO A 69 -4.79 -7.70 7.47
N ASP A 70 -4.69 -6.75 8.41
CA ASP A 70 -5.64 -6.62 9.50
C ASP A 70 -6.81 -5.78 8.97
N LEU A 71 -7.99 -6.37 8.85
CA LEU A 71 -9.15 -5.68 8.27
C LEU A 71 -9.94 -4.95 9.36
N PRO A 72 -10.07 -3.62 9.33
CA PRO A 72 -10.90 -2.87 10.27
C PRO A 72 -12.36 -3.35 10.27
N ASN A 73 -13.03 -3.24 11.41
CA ASN A 73 -14.38 -3.77 11.63
C ASN A 73 -15.40 -3.39 10.53
N PHE A 74 -15.37 -2.15 10.05
CA PHE A 74 -16.26 -1.67 8.99
C PHE A 74 -15.88 -2.22 7.61
N LEU A 75 -14.59 -2.46 7.31
CA LEU A 75 -14.20 -3.12 6.06
C LEU A 75 -14.61 -4.59 6.06
N VAL A 76 -14.47 -5.29 7.21
CA VAL A 76 -15.00 -6.64 7.38
C VAL A 76 -16.50 -6.65 7.10
N GLY A 77 -17.24 -5.73 7.71
CA GLY A 77 -18.68 -5.57 7.47
C GLY A 77 -19.04 -5.32 6.01
N ARG A 78 -18.27 -4.48 5.31
CA ARG A 78 -18.49 -4.21 3.88
C ARG A 78 -18.27 -5.44 3.02
N VAL A 79 -17.25 -6.27 3.32
CA VAL A 79 -17.06 -7.55 2.64
C VAL A 79 -18.25 -8.48 2.88
N LEU A 80 -18.78 -8.52 4.11
CA LEU A 80 -19.91 -9.37 4.49
C LEU A 80 -21.24 -8.91 3.86
N ALA A 81 -21.40 -7.60 3.63
CA ALA A 81 -22.60 -6.99 3.05
C ALA A 81 -22.56 -6.88 1.51
N ASP A 82 -21.42 -7.17 0.87
CA ASP A 82 -21.28 -7.14 -0.58
C ASP A 82 -21.88 -8.40 -1.19
N ASP A 83 -23.13 -8.32 -1.65
CA ASP A 83 -23.90 -9.44 -2.19
C ASP A 83 -23.61 -9.76 -3.67
N ASP A 84 -22.65 -9.07 -4.30
CA ASP A 84 -22.25 -9.38 -5.67
C ASP A 84 -21.75 -10.85 -5.77
N ALA A 85 -22.32 -11.60 -6.70
CA ALA A 85 -21.95 -12.99 -6.96
C ALA A 85 -20.47 -13.13 -7.34
N GLY A 86 -19.94 -12.14 -8.06
CA GLY A 86 -18.52 -12.00 -8.37
C GLY A 86 -17.64 -11.80 -7.14
N ARG A 87 -18.19 -11.47 -5.97
CA ARG A 87 -17.46 -11.25 -4.71
C ARG A 87 -17.63 -12.38 -3.70
N ALA A 88 -18.47 -13.38 -4.00
CA ALA A 88 -18.76 -14.49 -3.10
C ALA A 88 -17.51 -15.26 -2.61
N ALA A 89 -16.55 -15.54 -3.50
CA ALA A 89 -15.31 -16.23 -3.11
C ALA A 89 -14.47 -15.42 -2.12
N GLY A 90 -14.34 -14.10 -2.32
CA GLY A 90 -13.67 -13.22 -1.37
C GLY A 90 -14.41 -13.13 -0.03
N ARG A 91 -15.74 -13.00 -0.08
CA ARG A 91 -16.59 -12.99 1.12
C ARG A 91 -16.45 -14.26 1.94
N ALA A 92 -16.47 -15.44 1.30
CA ALA A 92 -16.29 -16.73 1.96
C ALA A 92 -14.97 -16.83 2.74
N THR A 93 -13.88 -16.23 2.24
CA THR A 93 -12.60 -16.23 2.98
C THR A 93 -12.65 -15.41 4.26
N VAL A 94 -13.42 -14.31 4.30
CA VAL A 94 -13.66 -13.52 5.51
C VAL A 94 -14.58 -14.27 6.47
N GLU A 95 -15.65 -14.88 5.97
CA GLU A 95 -16.57 -15.70 6.76
C GLU A 95 -15.86 -16.86 7.44
N GLN A 96 -14.98 -17.56 6.72
CA GLN A 96 -14.17 -18.64 7.26
C GLN A 96 -13.25 -18.14 8.39
N ARG A 97 -12.54 -17.02 8.19
CA ARG A 97 -11.67 -16.44 9.23
C ARG A 97 -12.46 -16.03 10.48
N ILE A 98 -13.69 -15.53 10.33
CA ILE A 98 -14.57 -15.23 11.46
C ILE A 98 -14.99 -16.51 12.19
N ALA A 99 -15.36 -17.55 11.43
CA ALA A 99 -15.76 -18.85 11.97
C ALA A 99 -14.61 -19.53 12.74
N ASP A 100 -13.38 -19.44 12.23
CA ASP A 100 -12.17 -19.95 12.89
C ASP A 100 -11.89 -19.25 14.23
N GLY A 101 -12.38 -18.02 14.42
CA GLY A 101 -12.30 -17.28 15.68
C GLY A 101 -10.90 -16.78 16.05
N VAL A 102 -9.92 -16.92 15.17
CA VAL A 102 -8.54 -16.47 15.38
C VAL A 102 -8.42 -14.98 15.09
N ALA A 103 -7.93 -14.21 16.06
CA ALA A 103 -7.73 -12.76 15.94
C ALA A 103 -9.00 -12.00 15.50
N VAL A 104 -10.17 -12.47 15.93
CA VAL A 104 -11.49 -11.85 15.67
C VAL A 104 -11.81 -10.92 16.84
N THR A 105 -11.72 -9.60 16.61
CA THR A 105 -11.93 -8.57 17.64
C THR A 105 -12.96 -7.52 17.21
N PRO A 106 -13.57 -6.78 18.15
CA PRO A 106 -14.45 -5.67 17.81
C PRO A 106 -13.78 -4.56 16.96
N LEU A 107 -12.44 -4.49 16.93
CA LEU A 107 -11.73 -3.48 16.14
C LEU A 107 -11.38 -3.99 14.74
N ASN A 108 -11.07 -5.27 14.59
CA ASN A 108 -10.59 -5.83 13.33
C ASN A 108 -10.73 -7.35 13.24
N LEU A 109 -10.57 -7.85 12.01
CA LEU A 109 -10.22 -9.22 11.69
C LEU A 109 -8.72 -9.28 11.43
N GLY A 110 -7.97 -9.69 12.47
CA GLY A 110 -6.51 -9.61 12.49
C GLY A 110 -5.79 -10.85 11.95
N ARG A 111 -4.46 -10.79 11.96
CA ARG A 111 -3.57 -11.88 11.55
C ARG A 111 -3.50 -13.00 12.59
N HIS A 112 -3.33 -14.23 12.11
CA HIS A 112 -3.04 -15.37 12.97
C HIS A 112 -1.64 -15.21 13.62
N PRO A 113 -1.45 -15.49 14.92
CA PRO A 113 -0.14 -15.38 15.58
C PRO A 113 0.97 -16.21 14.90
N THR A 114 0.68 -17.45 14.50
CA THR A 114 1.59 -18.27 13.69
C THR A 114 1.97 -17.61 12.37
N TYR A 115 1.02 -16.98 11.66
CA TYR A 115 1.35 -16.22 10.46
C TYR A 115 2.28 -15.04 10.79
N GLN A 116 2.03 -14.31 11.88
CA GLN A 116 2.89 -13.17 12.26
C GLN A 116 4.34 -13.60 12.52
N ALA A 117 4.53 -14.72 13.23
CA ALA A 117 5.86 -15.30 13.46
C ALA A 117 6.54 -15.74 12.15
N LEU A 118 5.81 -16.42 11.27
CA LEU A 118 6.31 -16.83 9.94
C LEU A 118 6.64 -15.62 9.07
N TYR A 119 5.76 -14.62 9.03
CA TYR A 119 5.93 -13.40 8.24
C TYR A 119 7.18 -12.61 8.67
N GLN A 120 7.45 -12.53 9.98
CA GLN A 120 8.68 -11.93 10.48
C GLN A 120 9.92 -12.72 10.03
N HIS A 121 9.86 -14.05 10.09
CA HIS A 121 10.96 -14.90 9.63
C HIS A 121 11.24 -14.73 8.13
N VAL A 122 10.22 -14.89 7.27
CA VAL A 122 10.36 -14.81 5.81
C VAL A 122 10.73 -13.41 5.31
N THR A 123 10.32 -12.35 6.01
CA THR A 123 10.77 -10.99 5.68
C THR A 123 12.28 -10.84 5.90
N ASN A 124 12.82 -11.46 6.95
CA ASN A 124 14.26 -11.42 7.26
C ASN A 124 15.10 -12.33 6.36
N THR A 125 14.50 -13.36 5.75
CA THR A 125 15.19 -14.35 4.90
C THR A 125 14.88 -14.19 3.41
N ALA A 126 14.35 -13.02 3.00
CA ALA A 126 14.01 -12.70 1.61
C ALA A 126 12.99 -13.66 0.97
N GLY A 127 12.09 -14.21 1.78
CA GLY A 127 10.97 -15.07 1.40
C GLY A 127 9.66 -14.34 1.07
N PHE A 128 9.58 -13.01 1.33
CA PHE A 128 8.40 -12.21 0.98
C PHE A 128 8.10 -12.28 -0.53
N GLY A 129 6.89 -12.68 -0.88
CA GLY A 129 6.45 -12.88 -2.25
C GLY A 129 7.03 -14.10 -2.94
N ARG A 130 7.67 -15.02 -2.20
CA ARG A 130 8.24 -16.27 -2.73
C ARG A 130 7.75 -17.50 -1.98
N ASP A 131 7.63 -17.40 -0.65
CA ASP A 131 7.20 -18.51 0.19
C ASP A 131 5.67 -18.64 0.18
N ARG A 132 5.17 -19.72 -0.45
CA ARG A 132 3.73 -19.99 -0.60
C ARG A 132 3.04 -20.33 0.73
N THR A 133 3.78 -20.66 1.79
CA THR A 133 3.21 -21.01 3.10
C THR A 133 2.55 -19.84 3.81
N ILE A 134 2.95 -18.60 3.47
CA ILE A 134 2.39 -17.36 4.02
C ILE A 134 1.44 -16.65 3.05
N ARG A 135 0.86 -17.40 2.11
CA ARG A 135 -0.09 -16.85 1.15
C ARG A 135 -1.34 -16.30 1.84
N CYS A 136 -1.73 -15.10 1.46
CA CYS A 136 -2.90 -14.44 1.97
C CYS A 136 -4.17 -15.23 1.62
N PRO A 137 -5.08 -15.46 2.58
CA PRO A 137 -6.30 -16.24 2.36
C PRO A 137 -7.24 -15.59 1.35
N HIS A 138 -7.08 -14.29 1.08
CA HIS A 138 -7.87 -13.56 0.09
C HIS A 138 -7.32 -13.67 -1.34
N TYR A 139 -6.21 -14.37 -1.56
CA TYR A 139 -5.67 -14.61 -2.89
C TYR A 139 -6.49 -15.68 -3.62
N LEU A 140 -7.01 -15.36 -4.80
CA LEU A 140 -7.83 -16.26 -5.61
C LEU A 140 -7.02 -16.76 -6.82
N ASP A 141 -6.52 -18.01 -6.73
CA ASP A 141 -5.78 -18.69 -7.80
C ASP A 141 -6.59 -18.71 -9.11
N GLU A 142 -7.85 -19.13 -9.04
CA GLU A 142 -8.74 -19.37 -10.18
C GLU A 142 -9.08 -18.10 -10.99
N ARG A 143 -8.72 -16.91 -10.49
CA ARG A 143 -8.92 -15.61 -11.17
C ARG A 143 -7.62 -14.95 -11.62
N GLY A 144 -6.60 -15.74 -11.92
CA GLY A 144 -5.28 -15.19 -12.32
C GLY A 144 -4.49 -14.60 -11.16
N GLY A 145 -4.78 -15.04 -9.93
CA GLY A 145 -4.06 -14.59 -8.74
C GLY A 145 -4.40 -13.16 -8.35
N LEU A 146 -5.70 -12.87 -8.19
CA LEU A 146 -6.24 -11.57 -7.79
C LEU A 146 -6.75 -11.59 -6.34
N CYS A 147 -6.89 -10.41 -5.75
CA CYS A 147 -7.44 -10.26 -4.40
C CYS A 147 -8.97 -10.36 -4.41
N GLY A 148 -9.53 -11.35 -3.70
CA GLY A 148 -10.96 -11.59 -3.58
C GLY A 148 -11.72 -10.47 -2.86
N ILE A 149 -11.04 -9.72 -1.99
CA ILE A 149 -11.60 -8.59 -1.23
C ILE A 149 -11.13 -7.23 -1.75
N TRP A 150 -10.62 -7.15 -2.99
CA TRP A 150 -10.06 -5.92 -3.55
C TRP A 150 -10.92 -4.65 -3.33
N PRO A 151 -12.26 -4.67 -3.49
CA PRO A 151 -13.10 -3.49 -3.26
C PRO A 151 -13.17 -3.01 -1.81
N HIS A 152 -12.66 -3.79 -0.86
CA HIS A 152 -12.73 -3.52 0.58
C HIS A 152 -11.39 -3.80 1.28
N ARG A 153 -10.28 -3.81 0.52
CA ARG A 153 -8.93 -4.04 1.07
C ARG A 153 -8.48 -2.82 1.89
N GLU A 154 -7.67 -3.06 2.93
CA GLU A 154 -7.16 -2.00 3.80
C GLU A 154 -6.04 -1.17 3.14
N SER A 155 -5.62 -0.14 3.87
CA SER A 155 -4.69 0.91 3.49
C SER A 155 -3.40 0.38 2.88
N THR A 156 -2.72 -0.56 3.53
CA THR A 156 -1.45 -1.13 3.08
C THR A 156 -1.60 -1.82 1.73
N CYS A 157 -2.54 -2.74 1.59
CA CYS A 157 -2.79 -3.45 0.33
C CYS A 157 -3.28 -2.50 -0.77
N THR A 158 -3.90 -1.37 -0.41
CA THR A 158 -4.39 -0.35 -1.34
C THR A 158 -3.26 0.50 -1.91
N THR A 159 -2.29 0.87 -1.08
CA THR A 159 -1.24 1.84 -1.42
C THR A 159 0.13 1.20 -1.66
N TRP A 160 0.22 -0.12 -1.60
CA TRP A 160 1.48 -0.83 -1.84
C TRP A 160 1.77 -1.00 -3.33
N PHE A 161 2.86 -0.36 -3.79
CA PHE A 161 3.40 -0.53 -5.13
C PHE A 161 4.90 -0.87 -5.07
N CYS A 162 5.31 -1.87 -5.84
CA CYS A 162 6.71 -2.29 -5.93
C CYS A 162 7.54 -1.35 -6.81
N LYS A 163 6.91 -0.78 -7.84
CA LYS A 163 7.46 0.12 -8.84
C LYS A 163 6.55 1.33 -9.00
N HIS A 164 7.12 2.46 -9.39
CA HIS A 164 6.39 3.74 -9.40
C HIS A 164 6.62 4.51 -10.70
N VAL A 165 5.54 4.93 -11.36
CA VAL A 165 5.56 5.72 -12.60
C VAL A 165 6.36 7.02 -12.40
N ARG A 166 6.13 7.70 -11.27
CA ARG A 166 6.82 8.93 -10.85
C ARG A 166 7.94 8.65 -9.84
N GLY A 167 8.56 7.47 -9.87
CA GLY A 167 9.72 7.15 -9.04
C GLY A 167 9.50 7.40 -7.52
N ALA A 168 10.45 8.11 -6.90
CA ALA A 168 10.39 8.51 -5.50
C ALA A 168 9.24 9.47 -5.19
N THR A 169 8.83 10.33 -6.14
CA THR A 169 7.66 11.21 -5.99
C THR A 169 6.39 10.38 -5.82
N GLY A 170 6.19 9.38 -6.70
CA GLY A 170 5.09 8.41 -6.58
C GLY A 170 5.12 7.66 -5.26
N LYS A 171 6.27 7.09 -4.91
CA LYS A 171 6.47 6.38 -3.64
C LYS A 171 6.14 7.23 -2.42
N HIS A 172 6.50 8.51 -2.45
CA HIS A 172 6.19 9.42 -1.36
C HIS A 172 4.69 9.66 -1.21
N PHE A 173 3.98 9.94 -2.31
CA PHE A 173 2.52 10.10 -2.29
C PHE A 173 1.80 8.86 -1.75
N TRP A 174 2.16 7.67 -2.23
CA TRP A 174 1.51 6.44 -1.74
C TRP A 174 1.79 6.17 -0.28
N ALA A 175 3.00 6.51 0.20
CA ALA A 175 3.34 6.39 1.62
C ALA A 175 2.53 7.37 2.49
N THR A 176 2.35 8.62 2.07
CA THR A 176 1.55 9.60 2.82
C THR A 176 0.07 9.23 2.81
N LEU A 177 -0.46 8.80 1.67
CA LEU A 177 -1.83 8.28 1.56
C LEU A 177 -2.04 7.05 2.43
N GLN A 178 -1.06 6.12 2.50
CA GLN A 178 -1.14 4.97 3.39
C GLN A 178 -1.33 5.40 4.85
N GLN A 179 -0.53 6.36 5.32
CA GLN A 179 -0.61 6.86 6.70
C GLN A 179 -1.96 7.52 6.98
N LEU A 180 -2.48 8.30 6.03
CA LEU A 180 -3.82 8.86 6.13
C LEU A 180 -4.86 7.76 6.28
N LEU A 181 -4.92 6.82 5.32
CA LEU A 181 -5.93 5.75 5.32
C LEU A 181 -5.81 4.85 6.56
N GLN A 182 -4.61 4.49 6.99
CA GLN A 182 -4.39 3.71 8.22
C GLN A 182 -4.89 4.44 9.46
N GLY A 183 -4.72 5.77 9.51
CA GLY A 183 -5.28 6.62 10.54
C GLY A 183 -6.81 6.59 10.53
N LEU A 184 -7.43 6.77 9.35
CA LEU A 184 -8.89 6.68 9.19
C LEU A 184 -9.43 5.33 9.66
N GLU A 185 -8.80 4.24 9.23
CA GLU A 185 -9.15 2.87 9.58
C GLU A 185 -9.17 2.65 11.09
N THR A 186 -8.14 3.14 11.78
CA THR A 186 -8.02 3.02 13.23
C THR A 186 -9.11 3.83 13.94
N GLU A 187 -9.23 5.12 13.62
CA GLU A 187 -10.14 6.02 14.33
C GLU A 187 -11.62 5.66 14.06
N LEU A 188 -11.97 5.29 12.82
CA LEU A 188 -13.33 4.85 12.47
C LEU A 188 -13.67 3.50 13.11
N ALA A 189 -12.71 2.59 13.24
CA ALA A 189 -12.96 1.32 13.94
C ALA A 189 -13.30 1.55 15.42
N PHE A 190 -12.55 2.41 16.12
CA PHE A 190 -12.86 2.81 17.49
C PHE A 190 -14.20 3.55 17.59
N TRP A 191 -14.47 4.45 16.65
CA TRP A 191 -15.75 5.16 16.60
C TRP A 191 -16.94 4.20 16.48
N CYS A 192 -16.84 3.16 15.65
CA CYS A 192 -17.88 2.12 15.54
C CYS A 192 -18.10 1.38 16.87
N VAL A 193 -17.02 0.99 17.56
CA VAL A 193 -17.09 0.34 18.89
C VAL A 193 -17.83 1.21 19.89
N LEU A 194 -17.59 2.52 19.89
CA LEU A 194 -18.27 3.46 20.78
C LEU A 194 -19.74 3.68 20.38
N LYS A 195 -20.04 3.76 19.08
CA LYS A 195 -21.41 3.97 18.57
C LYS A 195 -22.33 2.78 18.81
N LEU A 196 -21.80 1.56 18.75
CA LEU A 196 -22.58 0.32 18.89
C LEU A 196 -22.69 -0.18 20.34
N ASP A 197 -22.25 0.61 21.33
CA ASP A 197 -22.22 0.28 22.76
C ASP A 197 -21.76 -1.17 23.03
N LEU A 198 -20.47 -1.42 22.80
CA LEU A 198 -19.86 -2.71 23.15
C LEU A 198 -20.00 -3.05 24.66
N GLY A 199 -20.20 -2.04 25.50
CA GLY A 199 -20.25 -2.13 26.95
C GLY A 199 -18.95 -1.63 27.59
N ARG A 200 -19.07 -0.86 28.68
CA ARG A 200 -17.94 -0.15 29.32
C ARG A 200 -16.76 -1.04 29.69
N GLU A 201 -17.00 -2.26 30.17
CA GLU A 201 -15.93 -3.19 30.54
C GLU A 201 -15.17 -3.70 29.31
N ALA A 202 -15.89 -4.09 28.26
CA ALA A 202 -15.30 -4.54 27.00
C ALA A 202 -14.50 -3.40 26.33
N VAL A 203 -15.06 -2.20 26.32
CA VAL A 203 -14.35 -0.98 25.91
C VAL A 203 -13.08 -0.79 26.74
N GLY A 204 -13.19 -0.81 28.07
CA GLY A 204 -12.05 -0.70 28.98
C GLY A 204 -10.94 -1.70 28.65
N ARG A 205 -11.28 -2.96 28.35
CA ARG A 205 -10.32 -3.99 27.94
C ARG A 205 -9.63 -3.66 26.61
N LEU A 206 -10.36 -3.14 25.62
CA LEU A 206 -9.78 -2.75 24.33
C LEU A 206 -8.78 -1.58 24.45
N PHE A 207 -9.01 -0.66 25.39
CA PHE A 207 -8.14 0.52 25.59
C PHE A 207 -7.01 0.31 26.61
N THR A 208 -7.19 -0.61 27.57
CA THR A 208 -6.17 -0.92 28.61
C THR A 208 -5.26 -2.07 28.24
N SER A 209 -5.70 -2.96 27.36
CA SER A 209 -4.78 -3.80 26.59
C SER A 209 -3.95 -2.83 25.78
N SER A 210 -2.73 -2.56 26.25
CA SER A 210 -1.79 -1.68 25.59
C SER A 210 -1.77 -2.03 24.10
N VAL A 211 -1.66 -1.00 23.25
CA VAL A 211 -1.24 -1.06 21.83
C VAL A 211 -0.64 -2.43 21.54
N PRO A 212 -1.14 -3.23 20.58
CA PRO A 212 -0.57 -4.53 20.31
C PRO A 212 0.92 -4.33 19.98
N SER A 213 1.76 -4.48 21.00
CA SER A 213 3.14 -4.84 20.81
C SER A 213 3.06 -6.12 20.01
N LEU A 214 3.84 -6.18 18.96
CA LEU A 214 4.07 -7.38 18.16
C LEU A 214 4.60 -8.57 19.00
N ASP A 215 4.74 -8.40 20.32
CA ASP A 215 5.04 -9.44 21.29
C ASP A 215 3.78 -9.90 22.05
N PRO A 216 3.30 -11.13 21.78
CA PRO A 216 2.32 -11.77 22.64
C PRO A 216 2.98 -12.13 24.00
N ASP A 217 2.30 -11.78 25.09
CA ASP A 217 2.63 -12.21 26.46
C ASP A 217 3.07 -13.69 26.47
N PRO A 218 4.30 -14.02 26.93
CA PRO A 218 4.91 -15.34 26.75
C PRO A 218 4.32 -16.49 27.58
N LYS A 219 3.21 -16.32 28.31
CA LYS A 219 2.80 -17.29 29.36
C LYS A 219 1.39 -17.90 29.27
N GLY A 220 0.64 -17.75 28.16
CA GLY A 220 -0.72 -18.32 28.02
C GLY A 220 -0.81 -19.58 27.15
N GLU A 221 -1.55 -20.60 27.60
CA GLU A 221 -2.05 -21.70 26.74
C GLU A 221 -2.93 -21.13 25.61
N GLY A 222 -2.82 -21.65 24.38
CA GLY A 222 -3.57 -21.15 23.20
C GLY A 222 -2.88 -20.04 22.38
N ARG A 223 -1.66 -19.63 22.74
CA ARG A 223 -0.90 -18.57 22.03
C ARG A 223 -0.62 -18.89 20.55
N LEU A 224 -0.30 -20.16 20.25
CA LEU A 224 -0.03 -20.63 18.89
C LEU A 224 -1.31 -20.87 18.09
N THR A 225 -2.45 -21.11 18.74
CA THR A 225 -3.72 -21.31 18.04
C THR A 225 -4.42 -19.98 17.75
N GLY A 226 -4.11 -18.91 18.50
CA GLY A 226 -4.65 -17.56 18.29
C GLY A 226 -6.16 -17.42 18.54
N VAL A 227 -6.82 -18.51 18.94
CA VAL A 227 -8.20 -18.52 19.41
C VAL A 227 -8.19 -18.18 20.91
N PRO A 228 -8.79 -17.06 21.34
CA PRO A 228 -8.91 -16.75 22.76
C PRO A 228 -9.87 -17.74 23.43
N ASP A 229 -9.66 -17.99 24.74
CA ASP A 229 -10.64 -18.70 25.57
C ASP A 229 -12.02 -18.05 25.40
N ARG A 230 -13.08 -18.87 25.39
CA ARG A 230 -14.48 -18.45 25.39
C ARG A 230 -14.76 -17.32 26.38
N GLN A 231 -14.20 -17.36 27.60
CA GLN A 231 -14.39 -16.30 28.60
C GLN A 231 -13.76 -14.98 28.16
N VAL A 232 -12.54 -15.03 27.61
CA VAL A 232 -11.84 -13.85 27.08
C VAL A 232 -12.59 -13.29 25.88
N ARG A 233 -13.08 -14.16 24.98
CA ARG A 233 -13.91 -13.76 23.83
C ARG A 233 -15.18 -13.07 24.29
N GLN A 234 -15.93 -13.65 25.24
CA GLN A 234 -17.13 -13.02 25.78
C GLN A 234 -16.84 -11.66 26.43
N ALA A 235 -15.75 -11.55 27.18
CA ALA A 235 -15.35 -10.30 27.82
C ALA A 235 -14.94 -9.21 26.80
N ASN A 236 -14.29 -9.59 25.70
CA ASN A 236 -13.88 -8.64 24.65
C ASN A 236 -15.06 -8.17 23.80
N TRP A 237 -16.06 -9.03 23.57
CA TRP A 237 -17.20 -8.72 22.73
C TRP A 237 -18.41 -8.14 23.50
N GLY A 238 -18.40 -8.25 24.83
CA GLY A 238 -19.44 -7.67 25.68
C GLY A 238 -20.84 -8.12 25.24
N ARG A 239 -21.73 -7.13 24.98
CA ARG A 239 -23.12 -7.39 24.55
C ARG A 239 -23.22 -8.06 23.16
N TRP A 240 -22.17 -7.99 22.36
CA TRP A 240 -22.11 -8.53 21.00
C TRP A 240 -21.46 -9.92 20.93
N ALA A 241 -21.15 -10.54 22.08
CA ALA A 241 -20.60 -11.89 22.11
C ALA A 241 -21.54 -12.89 21.40
N GLY A 242 -21.00 -13.64 20.43
CA GLY A 242 -21.78 -14.56 19.59
C GLY A 242 -22.57 -13.89 18.45
N ARG A 243 -22.44 -12.57 18.29
CA ARG A 243 -23.03 -11.77 17.20
C ARG A 243 -21.97 -10.96 16.45
N GLU A 244 -20.76 -11.53 16.34
CA GLU A 244 -19.60 -10.84 15.77
C GLU A 244 -19.83 -10.44 14.31
N ARG A 245 -20.49 -11.30 13.52
CA ARG A 245 -20.88 -11.01 12.13
C ARG A 245 -21.79 -9.78 12.05
N ASP A 246 -22.85 -9.76 12.85
CA ASP A 246 -23.82 -8.65 12.88
C ASP A 246 -23.13 -7.34 13.29
N PHE A 247 -22.24 -7.40 14.30
CA PHE A 247 -21.49 -6.23 14.74
C PHE A 247 -20.67 -5.61 13.60
N TYR A 248 -19.94 -6.43 12.84
CA TYR A 248 -19.18 -5.94 11.68
C TYR A 248 -20.10 -5.32 10.63
N MET A 249 -21.23 -5.95 10.30
CA MET A 249 -22.19 -5.41 9.33
C MET A 249 -22.77 -4.06 9.78
N GLU A 250 -23.05 -3.89 11.08
CA GLU A 250 -23.47 -2.59 11.63
C GLU A 250 -22.35 -1.54 11.58
N CYS A 251 -21.08 -1.94 11.78
CA CYS A 251 -19.94 -1.03 11.58
C CYS A 251 -19.90 -0.51 10.14
N ALA A 252 -20.10 -1.39 9.15
CA ALA A 252 -20.17 -0.99 7.76
C ALA A 252 -21.34 -0.03 7.49
N ARG A 253 -22.52 -0.31 8.06
CA ARG A 253 -23.71 0.55 7.95
C ARG A 253 -23.47 1.96 8.51
N LEU A 254 -22.68 2.07 9.58
CA LEU A 254 -22.31 3.36 10.18
C LEU A 254 -21.34 4.15 9.30
N VAL A 255 -20.38 3.49 8.65
CA VAL A 255 -19.31 4.14 7.87
C VAL A 255 -19.69 4.42 6.42
N GLU A 256 -20.52 3.59 5.79
CA GLU A 256 -20.90 3.72 4.38
C GLU A 256 -21.38 5.14 3.96
N PRO A 257 -22.26 5.81 4.73
CA PRO A 257 -22.79 7.11 4.31
C PRO A 257 -21.87 8.29 4.63
N LEU A 258 -20.74 8.08 5.33
CA LEU A 258 -19.88 9.18 5.77
C LEU A 258 -19.23 9.89 4.59
N SER A 259 -19.41 11.21 4.53
CA SER A 259 -18.67 12.10 3.65
C SER A 259 -17.24 12.30 4.17
N TRP A 260 -16.36 12.89 3.35
CA TRP A 260 -15.03 13.30 3.82
C TRP A 260 -15.11 14.24 5.04
N ALA A 261 -16.05 15.19 5.04
CA ALA A 261 -16.24 16.12 6.15
C ALA A 261 -16.64 15.41 7.45
N ASP A 262 -17.48 14.37 7.37
CA ASP A 262 -17.87 13.57 8.53
C ASP A 262 -16.67 12.78 9.08
N VAL A 263 -15.90 12.15 8.19
CA VAL A 263 -14.69 11.40 8.54
C VAL A 263 -13.66 12.31 9.23
N GLU A 264 -13.40 13.48 8.66
CA GLU A 264 -12.49 14.46 9.22
C GLU A 264 -12.94 14.96 10.62
N ALA A 265 -14.24 15.17 10.78
CA ALA A 265 -14.83 15.58 12.06
C ALA A 265 -14.73 14.47 13.12
N ILE A 266 -14.94 13.20 12.74
CA ILE A 266 -14.87 12.05 13.65
C ILE A 266 -13.43 11.76 14.07
N CYS A 267 -12.49 11.72 13.13
CA CYS A 267 -11.13 11.24 13.38
C CYS A 267 -10.18 12.32 13.93
N GLY A 268 -10.57 13.60 13.89
CA GLY A 268 -9.91 14.66 14.62
C GLY A 268 -8.60 15.19 14.00
N PRO A 269 -7.83 16.00 14.75
CA PRO A 269 -6.78 16.88 14.19
C PRO A 269 -5.60 16.13 13.56
N ARG A 270 -5.26 14.93 14.06
CA ARG A 270 -4.19 14.11 13.49
C ARG A 270 -4.50 13.70 12.05
N ILE A 271 -5.74 13.36 11.76
CA ILE A 271 -6.16 13.02 10.40
C ILE A 271 -6.11 14.25 9.49
N ARG A 272 -6.47 15.44 9.98
CA ARG A 272 -6.33 16.68 9.19
C ARG A 272 -4.88 16.94 8.80
N ALA A 273 -3.95 16.68 9.71
CA ALA A 273 -2.52 16.81 9.42
C ALA A 273 -2.07 15.82 8.33
N TYR A 274 -2.46 14.54 8.43
CA TYR A 274 -2.19 13.56 7.38
C TYR A 274 -2.85 13.92 6.05
N ALA A 275 -4.06 14.47 6.07
CA ALA A 275 -4.77 14.93 4.89
C ALA A 275 -4.01 16.07 4.19
N SER A 276 -3.56 17.08 4.95
CA SER A 276 -2.74 18.18 4.42
C SER A 276 -1.46 17.66 3.76
N VAL A 277 -0.72 16.77 4.43
CA VAL A 277 0.52 16.20 3.88
C VAL A 277 0.24 15.33 2.63
N THR A 278 -0.91 14.67 2.58
CA THR A 278 -1.32 13.88 1.40
C THR A 278 -1.67 14.79 0.22
N VAL A 279 -2.36 15.91 0.47
CA VAL A 279 -2.65 16.93 -0.55
C VAL A 279 -1.35 17.51 -1.11
N ASP A 280 -0.40 17.91 -0.25
CA ASP A 280 0.91 18.41 -0.68
C ASP A 280 1.65 17.38 -1.54
N ALA A 281 1.67 16.11 -1.11
CA ALA A 281 2.31 15.03 -1.87
C ALA A 281 1.61 14.77 -3.21
N PHE A 282 0.29 14.95 -3.28
CA PHE A 282 -0.50 14.83 -4.51
C PHE A 282 -0.22 15.97 -5.51
N GLU A 283 -0.06 17.20 -5.01
CA GLU A 283 0.37 18.33 -5.83
C GLU A 283 1.74 18.08 -6.44
N GLN A 284 2.69 17.53 -5.67
CA GLN A 284 4.00 17.13 -6.20
C GLN A 284 3.90 15.99 -7.22
N LEU A 285 3.02 15.00 -6.98
CA LEU A 285 2.79 13.89 -7.91
C LEU A 285 2.27 14.36 -9.27
N THR A 286 1.40 15.36 -9.27
CA THR A 286 0.75 15.88 -10.48
C THR A 286 1.51 17.04 -11.14
N SER A 287 2.48 17.63 -10.43
CA SER A 287 3.33 18.69 -10.96
C SER A 287 4.35 18.17 -11.98
N SER A 288 4.50 18.90 -13.08
CA SER A 288 5.57 18.72 -14.06
C SER A 288 6.74 19.70 -13.85
N ALA A 289 6.67 20.58 -12.86
CA ALA A 289 7.66 21.63 -12.66
C ALA A 289 9.04 21.06 -12.35
N VAL A 290 10.07 21.57 -13.01
CA VAL A 290 11.47 21.23 -12.73
C VAL A 290 12.06 22.24 -11.73
N PRO A 291 12.76 21.77 -10.68
CA PRO A 291 13.43 22.68 -9.75
C PRO A 291 14.42 23.62 -10.47
N PRO A 292 14.53 24.89 -10.05
CA PRO A 292 15.34 25.89 -10.73
C PRO A 292 16.84 25.60 -10.65
N ARG A 293 17.28 24.80 -9.68
CA ARG A 293 18.67 24.38 -9.49
C ARG A 293 18.72 22.94 -9.07
N LEU A 294 19.55 22.16 -9.76
CA LEU A 294 19.65 20.72 -9.59
C LEU A 294 21.11 20.29 -9.43
N ARG A 295 21.30 19.24 -8.64
CA ARG A 295 22.56 18.52 -8.52
C ARG A 295 22.36 17.02 -8.63
N VAL A 296 23.43 16.30 -8.96
CA VAL A 296 23.43 14.83 -8.94
C VAL A 296 23.15 14.30 -7.54
N ALA A 297 22.20 13.38 -7.43
CA ALA A 297 21.88 12.67 -6.20
C ALA A 297 22.73 11.39 -6.07
N THR A 298 22.75 10.80 -4.87
CA THR A 298 23.44 9.53 -4.65
C THR A 298 22.60 8.35 -5.16
N PHE A 299 23.21 7.51 -5.99
CA PHE A 299 22.64 6.23 -6.44
C PHE A 299 23.75 5.17 -6.55
N LYS A 300 23.36 3.88 -6.59
CA LYS A 300 24.30 2.76 -6.75
C LYS A 300 24.21 2.21 -8.16
N VAL A 301 25.36 1.95 -8.79
CA VAL A 301 25.40 1.20 -10.05
C VAL A 301 25.38 -0.29 -9.72
N LEU A 302 24.30 -0.98 -10.11
CA LEU A 302 24.14 -2.42 -9.90
C LEU A 302 24.81 -3.24 -11.01
N LEU A 303 24.77 -2.72 -12.24
CA LEU A 303 25.38 -3.34 -13.41
C LEU A 303 25.75 -2.27 -14.44
N ALA A 304 26.96 -2.35 -14.98
CA ALA A 304 27.40 -1.52 -16.10
C ALA A 304 27.59 -2.40 -17.34
N LYS A 305 26.85 -2.11 -18.41
CA LYS A 305 27.06 -2.67 -19.76
C LYS A 305 27.58 -1.55 -20.68
N PRO A 306 28.13 -1.85 -21.88
CA PRO A 306 28.72 -0.81 -22.74
C PRO A 306 27.80 0.36 -23.13
N ARG A 307 26.49 0.12 -23.25
CA ARG A 307 25.51 1.16 -23.67
C ARG A 307 24.55 1.63 -22.58
N ILE A 308 24.30 0.78 -21.59
CA ILE A 308 23.29 1.03 -20.55
C ILE A 308 23.85 0.59 -19.20
N SER A 309 23.47 1.30 -18.16
CA SER A 309 23.74 0.93 -16.78
C SER A 309 22.43 0.77 -16.04
N ARG A 310 22.38 -0.20 -15.12
CA ARG A 310 21.27 -0.40 -14.20
C ARG A 310 21.65 0.18 -12.85
N ILE A 311 20.83 1.08 -12.34
CA ILE A 311 21.10 1.80 -11.10
C ILE A 311 19.96 1.61 -10.10
N GLU A 312 20.31 1.59 -8.82
CA GLU A 312 19.40 1.71 -7.68
C GLU A 312 19.48 3.14 -7.16
N SER A 313 18.39 3.91 -7.28
CA SER A 313 18.33 5.29 -6.82
C SER A 313 17.41 5.47 -5.61
N TYR A 314 16.11 5.20 -5.76
CA TYR A 314 15.10 5.48 -4.71
C TYR A 314 14.48 4.21 -4.07
N SER A 315 14.63 3.06 -4.71
CA SER A 315 14.06 1.78 -4.27
C SER A 315 14.90 0.62 -4.81
N SER A 316 15.20 -0.36 -3.97
CA SER A 316 15.86 -1.61 -4.38
C SER A 316 14.95 -2.52 -5.22
N CYS A 317 13.63 -2.39 -5.05
CA CYS A 317 12.64 -3.14 -5.83
C CYS A 317 12.36 -2.51 -7.20
N ASP A 318 12.82 -1.28 -7.45
CA ASP A 318 12.63 -0.60 -8.74
C ASP A 318 13.94 -0.01 -9.29
N PRO A 319 14.91 -0.85 -9.67
CA PRO A 319 16.12 -0.36 -10.30
C PRO A 319 15.83 0.11 -11.72
N VAL A 320 16.36 1.27 -12.07
CA VAL A 320 16.16 1.88 -13.39
C VAL A 320 17.32 1.58 -14.33
N THR A 321 16.99 1.42 -15.61
CA THR A 321 17.99 1.25 -16.68
C THR A 321 18.18 2.59 -17.37
N VAL A 322 19.42 3.07 -17.40
CA VAL A 322 19.79 4.40 -17.89
C VAL A 322 20.83 4.26 -19.01
N PRO A 323 20.68 4.95 -20.15
CA PRO A 323 21.74 5.03 -21.16
C PRO A 323 23.00 5.65 -20.57
N ASN A 324 24.17 5.08 -20.87
CA ASN A 324 25.44 5.62 -20.36
C ASN A 324 25.68 7.05 -20.85
N ALA A 325 25.27 7.38 -22.07
CA ALA A 325 25.31 8.74 -22.58
C ALA A 325 24.56 9.75 -21.69
N LEU A 326 23.48 9.34 -21.01
CA LEU A 326 22.78 10.22 -20.06
C LEU A 326 23.54 10.33 -18.73
N LEU A 327 24.18 9.25 -18.28
CA LEU A 327 25.03 9.27 -17.08
C LEU A 327 26.23 10.18 -17.26
N ASP A 328 26.84 10.18 -18.45
CA ASP A 328 27.97 11.03 -18.79
C ASP A 328 27.60 12.52 -18.72
N LEU A 329 26.34 12.89 -18.95
CA LEU A 329 25.85 14.28 -18.86
C LEU A 329 25.52 14.74 -17.44
N LEU A 330 25.39 13.83 -16.47
CA LEU A 330 24.92 14.19 -15.12
C LEU A 330 25.82 15.20 -14.42
N HIS A 331 27.12 15.21 -14.71
CA HIS A 331 28.09 16.11 -14.09
C HIS A 331 27.82 17.60 -14.37
N TYR A 332 27.07 17.93 -15.43
CA TYR A 332 26.66 19.31 -15.71
C TYR A 332 25.69 19.86 -14.65
N PHE A 333 24.93 19.00 -13.97
CA PHE A 333 24.04 19.37 -12.87
C PHE A 333 24.85 19.51 -11.57
N ASP A 334 25.45 20.68 -11.39
CA ASP A 334 26.37 21.05 -10.30
C ASP A 334 25.77 22.07 -9.31
N GLY A 335 24.49 22.41 -9.48
CA GLY A 335 23.77 23.41 -8.69
C GLY A 335 23.59 24.77 -9.36
N ARG A 336 24.11 24.96 -10.58
CA ARG A 336 23.75 26.10 -11.44
C ARG A 336 22.27 26.08 -11.85
N PRO A 337 21.74 27.21 -12.38
CA PRO A 337 20.39 27.25 -12.93
C PRO A 337 20.16 26.15 -13.96
N THR A 338 19.06 25.40 -13.81
CA THR A 338 18.77 24.22 -14.63
C THR A 338 18.65 24.57 -16.12
N ASP A 339 18.13 25.74 -16.45
CA ASP A 339 18.00 26.21 -17.84
C ASP A 339 19.35 26.53 -18.49
N GLU A 340 20.30 27.09 -17.72
CA GLU A 340 21.68 27.29 -18.17
C GLU A 340 22.40 25.95 -18.40
N VAL A 341 22.18 24.98 -17.51
CA VAL A 341 22.75 23.63 -17.61
C VAL A 341 22.27 22.92 -18.88
N VAL A 342 20.96 22.95 -19.15
CA VAL A 342 20.39 22.32 -20.37
C VAL A 342 20.95 22.96 -21.64
N LYS A 343 21.05 24.30 -21.70
CA LYS A 343 21.66 25.01 -22.84
C LYS A 343 23.14 24.67 -23.02
N ALA A 344 23.88 24.50 -21.93
CA ALA A 344 25.29 24.11 -21.99
C ALA A 344 25.47 22.69 -22.55
N ILE A 345 24.62 21.75 -22.12
CA ILE A 345 24.63 20.37 -22.67
C ILE A 345 24.36 20.39 -24.18
N GLU A 346 23.37 21.17 -24.63
CA GLU A 346 23.06 21.30 -26.05
C GLU A 346 24.24 21.89 -26.84
N ALA A 347 24.87 22.94 -26.32
CA ALA A 347 26.02 23.58 -26.96
C ALA A 347 27.26 22.66 -27.05
N ASP A 348 27.56 21.92 -25.99
CA ASP A 348 28.79 21.12 -25.87
C ASP A 348 28.66 19.75 -26.55
N HIS A 349 27.46 19.16 -26.54
CA HIS A 349 27.23 17.79 -27.02
C HIS A 349 26.28 17.70 -28.22
N GLY A 350 25.62 18.79 -28.62
CA GLY A 350 24.60 18.76 -29.67
C GLY A 350 23.38 17.93 -29.29
N VAL A 351 23.12 17.76 -27.98
CA VAL A 351 22.01 16.94 -27.45
C VAL A 351 20.99 17.85 -26.79
N GLU A 352 19.77 17.85 -27.33
CA GLU A 352 18.62 18.49 -26.69
C GLU A 352 18.12 17.62 -25.52
N VAL A 353 18.09 18.19 -24.31
CA VAL A 353 17.57 17.53 -23.12
C VAL A 353 16.20 18.10 -22.79
N GLU A 354 15.15 17.32 -23.07
CA GLU A 354 13.77 17.74 -22.77
C GLU A 354 13.54 17.97 -21.27
N GLU A 355 12.75 18.98 -20.93
CA GLU A 355 12.32 19.25 -19.55
C GLU A 355 11.62 18.04 -18.91
N SER A 356 10.87 17.27 -19.71
CA SER A 356 10.19 16.04 -19.31
C SER A 356 11.18 14.97 -18.79
N LEU A 357 12.35 14.85 -19.43
CA LEU A 357 13.42 13.96 -19.03
C LEU A 357 14.08 14.45 -17.74
N VAL A 358 14.35 15.76 -17.62
CA VAL A 358 14.91 16.35 -16.39
C VAL A 358 13.96 16.12 -15.21
N ARG A 359 12.65 16.36 -15.38
CA ARG A 359 11.62 16.07 -14.38
C ARG A 359 11.63 14.59 -13.97
N LYS A 360 11.77 13.68 -14.93
CA LYS A 360 11.88 12.24 -14.68
C LYS A 360 13.15 11.89 -13.89
N LEU A 361 14.30 12.49 -14.19
CA LEU A 361 15.52 12.29 -13.40
C LEU A 361 15.36 12.75 -11.95
N VAL A 362 14.61 13.83 -11.71
CA VAL A 362 14.26 14.29 -10.37
C VAL A 362 13.31 13.31 -9.67
N ASP A 363 12.26 12.87 -10.36
CA ASP A 363 11.29 11.91 -9.82
C ASP A 363 11.97 10.62 -9.35
N PHE A 364 12.94 10.13 -10.11
CA PHE A 364 13.68 8.92 -9.78
C PHE A 364 14.87 9.15 -8.84
N ARG A 365 15.05 10.36 -8.28
CA ARG A 365 16.20 10.73 -7.43
C ARG A 365 17.56 10.41 -8.05
N ILE A 366 17.68 10.65 -9.36
CA ILE A 366 18.98 10.71 -10.05
C ILE A 366 19.51 12.15 -9.96
N LEU A 367 18.61 13.12 -10.06
CA LEU A 367 18.85 14.52 -9.72
C LEU A 367 18.04 14.91 -8.47
N THR A 368 18.52 15.90 -7.73
CA THR A 368 17.81 16.49 -6.59
C THR A 368 17.91 18.01 -6.62
N ALA A 369 16.91 18.69 -6.06
CA ALA A 369 17.00 20.13 -5.78
C ALA A 369 18.18 20.41 -4.84
N CYS A 370 18.81 21.58 -5.03
CA CYS A 370 19.91 22.07 -4.20
C CYS A 370 19.44 22.62 -2.87
#